data_AF-A0A835BNQ0-F1
#
_entry.id   AF-A0A835BNQ0-F1
#
_cell.length_a   1.000
_cell.length_b   1.000
_cell.length_c   1.000
_cell.angle_alpha   90.00
_cell.angle_beta   90.00
_cell.angle_gamma   90.00
#
_symmetry.space_group_name_H-M   'P 1'
#
loop_
_entity.id
_entity.type
_entity.pdbx_description
1 polymer ?
#
loop_
_entity_poly.entity_id
_entity_poly.type
_entity_poly.pdbx_seq_one_letter_code
_entity_poly.pdbx_strand_id
1 'polypeptide(L)'
;MVAVEHLMAIKKEVDLEKEVKKEERCKRALDLQEERNKLEREKFEFQKRQAEKEEEERILGLDLTAMNYKEQQYYEERQNEILARRCNI
;
A
#
# COMPACT_ATOMS: atom_id res chain seq x y z
N MET A 1 9.60 -23.36 -55.97
CA MET A 1 8.57 -22.53 -55.28
C MET A 1 8.29 -23.01 -53.85
N VAL A 2 8.15 -24.32 -53.61
CA VAL A 2 7.86 -24.96 -52.30
C VAL A 2 8.83 -24.59 -51.14
N ALA A 3 10.12 -24.41 -51.41
CA ALA A 3 11.10 -24.09 -50.36
C ALA A 3 10.90 -22.70 -49.72
N VAL A 4 10.43 -21.73 -50.51
CA VAL A 4 10.18 -20.36 -50.02
C VAL A 4 8.92 -20.32 -49.14
N GLU A 5 7.89 -21.08 -49.51
CA GLU A 5 6.67 -21.23 -48.72
C GLU A 5 6.95 -21.88 -47.36
N HIS A 6 7.79 -22.92 -47.33
CA HIS A 6 8.20 -23.58 -46.10
C HIS A 6 8.98 -22.65 -45.16
N LEU A 7 9.93 -21.86 -45.69
CA LEU A 7 10.66 -20.87 -44.89
C LEU A 7 9.75 -19.76 -44.34
N MET A 8 8.73 -19.34 -45.12
CA MET A 8 7.75 -18.37 -44.64
C MET A 8 6.87 -18.92 -43.51
N ALA A 9 6.49 -20.20 -43.56
CA ALA A 9 5.73 -20.85 -42.49
C ALA A 9 6.52 -20.88 -41.17
N ILE A 10 7.79 -21.34 -41.23
CA ILE A 10 8.68 -21.38 -40.06
C ILE A 10 8.88 -19.98 -39.48
N LYS A 11 9.07 -18.96 -40.33
CA LYS A 11 9.23 -17.58 -39.86
C LYS A 11 8.01 -17.11 -39.07
N LYS A 12 6.79 -17.38 -39.56
CA LYS A 12 5.55 -17.01 -38.87
C LYS A 12 5.42 -17.68 -37.51
N GLU A 13 5.75 -18.97 -37.42
CA GLU A 13 5.73 -19.70 -36.15
C GLU A 13 6.74 -19.12 -35.15
N VAL A 14 7.97 -18.84 -35.59
CA VAL A 14 8.99 -18.22 -34.75
C VAL A 14 8.60 -16.81 -34.29
N ASP A 15 8.00 -16.01 -35.17
CA ASP A 15 7.52 -14.68 -34.83
C ASP A 15 6.36 -14.75 -33.81
N LEU A 16 5.44 -15.71 -33.96
CA LEU A 16 4.37 -15.96 -33.00
C LEU A 16 4.93 -16.37 -31.62
N GLU A 17 5.89 -17.29 -31.58
CA GLU A 17 6.51 -17.74 -30.33
C GLU A 17 7.24 -16.58 -29.61
N LYS A 18 7.88 -15.68 -30.37
CA LYS A 18 8.51 -14.47 -29.80
C LYS A 18 7.48 -13.53 -29.20
N GLU A 19 6.35 -13.31 -29.85
CA GLU A 19 5.29 -12.45 -29.32
C GLU A 19 4.68 -13.05 -28.04
N VAL A 20 4.40 -14.35 -28.00
CA VAL A 20 3.95 -15.03 -26.77
C VAL A 20 4.94 -14.86 -25.63
N LYS A 21 6.25 -15.06 -25.89
CA LYS A 21 7.29 -14.86 -24.87
C LYS A 21 7.39 -13.40 -24.40
N LYS A 22 7.13 -12.42 -25.26
CA LYS A 22 7.06 -11.01 -24.86
C LYS A 22 5.86 -10.75 -23.97
N GLU A 23 4.69 -11.24 -24.36
CA GLU A 23 3.45 -11.07 -23.61
C GLU A 23 3.57 -11.69 -22.20
N GLU A 24 4.13 -12.90 -22.09
CA GLU A 24 4.41 -13.53 -20.80
C GLU A 24 5.38 -12.73 -19.91
N ARG A 25 6.37 -12.06 -20.51
CA ARG A 25 7.29 -11.20 -19.76
C ARG A 25 6.60 -9.91 -19.30
N CYS A 26 5.80 -9.31 -20.18
CA CYS A 26 5.02 -8.13 -19.86
C CYS A 26 4.02 -8.42 -18.73
N LYS A 27 3.29 -9.55 -18.82
CA LYS A 27 2.35 -9.97 -17.80
C LYS A 27 3.04 -10.16 -16.45
N ARG A 28 4.16 -10.89 -16.41
CA ARG A 28 4.96 -11.05 -15.17
C ARG A 28 5.43 -9.72 -14.60
N ALA A 29 5.83 -8.77 -15.45
CA ALA A 29 6.25 -7.45 -14.99
C ALA A 29 5.08 -6.65 -14.41
N LEU A 30 3.89 -6.75 -15.00
CA LEU A 30 2.67 -6.11 -14.48
C LEU A 30 2.27 -6.72 -13.13
N ASP A 31 2.21 -8.05 -13.03
CA ASP A 31 1.87 -8.75 -11.79
C ASP A 31 2.81 -8.32 -10.65
N LEU A 32 4.12 -8.28 -10.92
CA LEU A 32 5.12 -7.81 -9.94
C LEU A 32 4.94 -6.33 -9.55
N GLN A 33 4.55 -5.48 -10.49
CA GLN A 33 4.33 -4.06 -10.21
C GLN A 33 3.05 -3.87 -9.36
N GLU A 34 2.00 -4.63 -9.62
CA GLU A 34 0.78 -4.63 -8.82
C GLU A 34 1.06 -5.08 -7.38
N GLU A 35 1.84 -6.15 -7.20
CA GLU A 35 2.27 -6.60 -5.87
C GLU A 35 3.08 -5.54 -5.13
N ARG A 36 4.03 -4.88 -5.81
CA ARG A 36 4.80 -3.76 -5.22
C ARG A 36 3.90 -2.63 -4.77
N ASN A 37 2.95 -2.22 -5.61
CA ASN A 37 2.01 -1.16 -5.29
C ASN A 37 1.12 -1.54 -4.09
N LYS A 38 0.69 -2.81 -4.01
CA LYS A 38 -0.09 -3.32 -2.88
C LYS A 38 0.72 -3.24 -1.58
N LEU A 39 1.95 -3.74 -1.59
CA LEU A 39 2.84 -3.71 -0.43
C LEU A 39 3.17 -2.27 0.01
N GLU A 40 3.36 -1.36 -0.95
CA GLU A 40 3.61 0.05 -0.65
C GLU A 40 2.41 0.70 0.03
N ARG A 41 1.18 0.41 -0.43
CA ARG A 41 -0.05 0.87 0.23
C ARG A 41 -0.17 0.31 1.64
N GLU A 42 0.05 -0.98 1.82
CA GLU A 42 0.00 -1.61 3.15
C GLU A 42 1.03 -1.00 4.11
N LYS A 43 2.25 -0.75 3.61
CA LYS A 43 3.30 -0.07 4.38
C LYS A 43 2.88 1.35 4.78
N PHE A 44 2.31 2.11 3.85
CA PHE A 44 1.83 3.46 4.12
C PHE A 44 0.71 3.48 5.18
N GLU A 45 -0.29 2.61 5.04
CA GLU A 45 -1.37 2.49 6.02
C GLU A 45 -0.87 2.06 7.40
N PHE A 46 0.12 1.15 7.44
CA PHE A 46 0.76 0.76 8.69
C PHE A 46 1.48 1.94 9.34
N GLN A 47 2.29 2.68 8.57
CA GLN A 47 2.99 3.87 9.07
C GLN A 47 2.02 4.93 9.56
N LYS A 48 0.94 5.20 8.82
CA LYS A 48 -0.12 6.12 9.23
C LYS A 48 -0.74 5.71 10.55
N ARG A 49 -1.09 4.42 10.71
CA ARG A 49 -1.64 3.90 11.97
C ARG A 49 -0.67 4.01 13.13
N GLN A 50 0.63 3.80 12.89
CA GLN A 50 1.65 3.95 13.92
C GLN A 50 1.80 5.43 14.34
N ALA A 51 1.83 6.35 13.37
CA ALA A 51 1.86 7.79 13.65
C ALA A 51 0.62 8.27 14.42
N GLU A 52 -0.57 7.76 14.07
CA GLU A 52 -1.80 8.03 14.83
C GLU A 52 -1.70 7.53 16.28
N LYS A 53 -1.15 6.34 16.51
CA LYS A 53 -0.94 5.83 17.87
C LYS A 53 0.06 6.66 18.65
N GLU A 54 1.17 7.06 18.04
CA GLU A 54 2.18 7.93 18.68
C GLU A 54 1.59 9.28 19.07
N GLU A 55 0.73 9.86 18.23
CA GLU A 55 0.02 11.10 18.53
C GLU A 55 -1.00 10.91 19.67
N GLU A 56 -1.70 9.79 19.71
CA GLU A 56 -2.58 9.45 20.83
C GLU A 56 -1.81 9.28 22.14
N GLU A 57 -0.65 8.61 22.13
CA GLU A 57 0.24 8.54 23.31
C GLU A 57 0.71 9.93 23.74
N ARG A 58 1.06 10.80 22.78
CA ARG A 58 1.44 12.18 23.07
C ARG A 58 0.32 12.93 23.78
N ILE A 59 -0.93 12.77 23.32
CA ILE A 59 -2.10 13.42 23.93
C ILE A 59 -2.39 12.85 25.32
N LEU A 60 -2.32 11.52 25.50
CA LEU A 60 -2.52 10.86 26.78
C LEU A 60 -1.43 11.23 27.81
N GLY A 61 -0.22 11.51 27.35
CA GLY A 61 0.91 11.91 28.19
C GLY A 61 0.96 13.41 28.54
N LEU A 62 0.02 14.23 28.05
CA LEU A 62 -0.01 15.65 28.39
C LEU A 62 -0.37 15.87 29.86
N ASP A 63 0.46 16.67 30.56
CA ASP A 63 0.12 17.19 31.88
C ASP A 63 -0.84 18.38 31.73
N LEU A 64 -2.08 18.19 32.14
CA LEU A 64 -3.14 19.19 32.03
C LEU A 64 -3.14 20.18 33.20
N THR A 65 -2.36 19.93 34.26
CA THR A 65 -2.38 20.76 35.48
C THR A 65 -1.83 22.17 35.26
N ALA A 66 -0.97 22.35 34.25
CA ALA A 66 -0.40 23.63 33.87
C ALA A 66 -1.23 24.41 32.83
N MET A 67 -2.32 23.83 32.31
CA MET A 67 -3.12 24.40 31.23
C MET A 67 -4.23 25.31 31.73
N ASN A 68 -4.77 26.14 30.84
CA ASN A 68 -5.97 26.92 31.18
C ASN A 68 -7.21 26.02 31.23
N TYR A 69 -8.29 26.47 31.88
CA TYR A 69 -9.51 25.68 32.08
C TYR A 69 -10.11 25.14 30.76
N LYS A 70 -10.10 25.93 29.68
CA LYS A 70 -10.67 25.50 28.39
C LYS A 70 -9.79 24.48 27.69
N GLU A 71 -8.48 24.65 27.75
CA GLU A 71 -7.50 23.69 27.22
C GLU A 71 -7.57 22.36 27.97
N GLN A 72 -7.67 22.42 29.31
CA GLN A 72 -7.84 21.24 30.14
C GLN A 72 -9.10 20.46 29.75
N GLN A 73 -10.26 21.12 29.65
CA GLN A 73 -11.50 20.46 29.21
C GLN A 73 -11.35 19.82 27.83
N TYR A 74 -10.76 20.54 26.87
CA TYR A 74 -10.56 20.03 25.51
C TYR A 74 -9.70 18.76 25.47
N TYR A 75 -8.57 18.76 26.18
CA TYR A 75 -7.68 17.61 26.19
C TYR A 75 -8.21 16.46 27.04
N GLU A 76 -8.94 16.73 28.14
CA GLU A 76 -9.64 15.68 28.91
C GLU A 76 -10.68 14.95 28.04
N GLU A 77 -11.52 15.70 27.32
CA GLU A 77 -12.48 15.13 26.36
C GLU A 77 -11.74 14.30 25.30
N ARG A 78 -10.64 14.83 24.76
CA ARG A 78 -9.85 14.15 23.74
C ARG A 78 -9.19 12.87 24.25
N GLN A 79 -8.66 12.88 25.47
CA GLN A 79 -8.10 11.70 26.13
C GLN A 79 -9.18 10.64 26.35
N ASN A 80 -10.38 11.05 26.79
CA ASN A 80 -11.52 10.15 26.96
C ASN A 80 -11.97 9.52 25.64
N GLU A 81 -12.03 10.28 24.54
CA GLU A 81 -12.32 9.74 23.21
C GLU A 81 -11.29 8.70 22.75
N ILE A 82 -10.01 8.94 23.03
CA ILE A 82 -8.92 8.02 22.70
C ILE A 82 -9.05 6.73 23.54
N LEU A 83 -9.25 6.87 24.85
CA LEU A 83 -9.41 5.73 25.76
C LEU A 83 -10.66 4.92 25.41
N ALA A 84 -11.79 5.56 25.11
CA ALA A 84 -13.01 4.88 24.70
C ALA A 84 -12.80 4.06 23.41
N ARG A 85 -12.09 4.61 22.42
CA ARG A 85 -11.74 3.89 21.19
C ARG A 85 -10.83 2.68 21.46
N ARG A 86 -9.92 2.76 22.42
CA ARG A 86 -9.01 1.67 22.82
C ARG A 86 -9.67 0.61 23.69
N CYS A 87 -10.60 1.00 24.56
CA CYS A 87 -11.32 0.11 25.48
C CYS A 87 -12.52 -0.60 24.84
N ASN A 88 -13.05 -0.09 23.71
CA ASN A 88 -14.10 -0.75 22.93
C ASN A 88 -13.57 -1.86 22.00
N ILE A 89 -12.43 -2.48 22.35
CA ILE A 89 -11.84 -3.64 21.68
C ILE A 89 -12.24 -4.91 22.43
#